data_AF-A0A926HXB9-F1
#
_entry.id   AF-A0A926HXB9-F1
#
_cell.length_a   1.000
_cell.length_b   1.000
_cell.length_c   1.000
_cell.angle_alpha   90.00
_cell.angle_beta   90.00
_cell.angle_gamma   90.00
#
_symmetry.space_group_name_H-M   'P 1'
#
loop_
_entity.id
_entity.type
_entity.pdbx_description
1 polymer ?
#
loop_
_entity_poly.entity_id
_entity_poly.type
_entity_poly.pdbx_seq_one_letter_code
_entity_poly.pdbx_strand_id
1 'polypeptide(L)'
;MKKSMDAVLAGSLILCIVLAILGYFLLPDTLVMQITASGAAGTTMPKLLGILISPAFSAFALFWYKKDRGGRSAVIVSAVAVLIGILTLAFNLGR
;
A
#
# COMPACT_ATOMS: atom_id res chain seq x y z
N MET A 1 25.17 -2.34 4.43
CA MET A 1 23.91 -2.63 3.70
C MET A 1 22.67 -2.67 4.59
N LYS A 2 22.67 -3.38 5.73
CA LYS A 2 21.49 -3.54 6.61
C LYS A 2 20.79 -2.21 6.97
N LYS A 3 21.55 -1.22 7.48
CA LYS A 3 21.08 0.12 7.83
C LYS A 3 20.40 0.89 6.67
N SER A 4 20.85 0.68 5.43
CA SER A 4 20.26 1.33 4.25
C SER A 4 18.90 0.73 3.91
N MET A 5 18.75 -0.60 4.02
CA MET A 5 17.49 -1.28 3.78
C MET A 5 16.46 -0.97 4.88
N ASP A 6 16.90 -0.88 6.14
CA ASP A 6 16.03 -0.44 7.24
C ASP A 6 15.41 0.93 6.96
N ALA A 7 16.22 1.89 6.51
CA ALA A 7 15.75 3.23 6.16
C ALA A 7 14.76 3.22 5.00
N VAL A 8 15.03 2.41 3.96
CA VAL A 8 14.10 2.24 2.82
C VAL A 8 12.76 1.68 3.27
N LEU A 9 12.76 0.60 4.05
CA LEU A 9 11.53 -0.06 4.52
C LEU A 9 10.73 0.84 5.47
N ALA A 10 11.39 1.55 6.39
CA ALA A 10 10.75 2.51 7.27
C ALA A 10 10.18 3.70 6.47
N GLY A 11 10.94 4.21 5.50
CA GLY A 11 10.48 5.27 4.60
C GLY A 11 9.27 4.85 3.76
N SER A 12 9.27 3.63 3.21
CA SER A 12 8.12 3.07 2.51
C SER A 12 6.88 2.99 3.40
N LEU A 13 7.04 2.56 4.67
CA LEU A 13 5.91 2.50 5.61
C LEU A 13 5.33 3.89 5.90
N ILE A 14 6.20 4.88 6.17
CA ILE A 14 5.76 6.27 6.38
C ILE A 14 5.00 6.78 5.15
N LEU A 15 5.53 6.53 3.95
CA LEU A 15 4.86 6.91 2.71
C LEU A 15 3.49 6.25 2.57
N CYS A 16 3.37 4.94 2.83
CA CYS A 16 2.09 4.23 2.79
C CYS A 16 1.07 4.80 3.79
N ILE A 17 1.53 5.21 4.98
CA ILE A 17 0.67 5.87 5.98
C ILE A 17 0.18 7.22 5.46
N VAL A 18 1.06 8.03 4.85
CA VAL A 18 0.68 9.31 4.25
C VAL A 18 -0.36 9.10 3.13
N LEU A 19 -0.13 8.12 2.24
CA LEU A 19 -1.09 7.78 1.18
C LEU A 19 -2.44 7.32 1.76
N ALA A 20 -2.45 6.53 2.84
CA ALA A 20 -3.67 6.11 3.50
C ALA A 20 -4.43 7.29 4.15
N ILE A 21 -3.72 8.21 4.80
CA ILE A 21 -4.31 9.44 5.35
C ILE A 21 -4.93 10.28 4.24
N LEU A 22 -4.20 10.50 3.13
CA LEU A 22 -4.76 11.18 1.95
C LEU A 22 -5.98 10.44 1.42
N GLY A 23 -5.91 9.11 1.34
CA GLY A 23 -7.00 8.26 0.90
C GLY A 23 -8.25 8.39 1.77
N TYR A 24 -8.09 8.53 3.08
CA TYR A 24 -9.20 8.70 4.01
C TYR A 24 -10.01 9.97 3.72
N PHE A 25 -9.32 11.09 3.45
CA PHE A 25 -9.94 12.39 3.20
C PHE A 25 -10.43 12.57 1.77
N LEU A 26 -9.74 12.00 0.78
CA LEU A 26 -9.97 12.31 -0.63
C LEU A 26 -10.82 11.28 -1.38
N LEU A 27 -10.96 10.06 -0.86
CA LEU A 27 -11.63 8.97 -1.58
C LEU A 27 -13.10 8.78 -1.14
N PRO A 28 -13.95 8.17 -1.98
CA PRO A 28 -15.32 7.79 -1.60
C PRO A 28 -15.36 6.64 -0.58
N ASP A 29 -16.50 6.47 0.10
CA ASP A 29 -16.69 5.47 1.16
C ASP A 29 -16.55 4.02 0.70
N THR A 30 -16.70 3.79 -0.60
CA THR A 30 -16.50 2.49 -1.24
C THR A 30 -15.44 2.62 -2.32
N LEU A 31 -14.41 1.77 -2.25
CA LEU A 31 -13.28 1.79 -3.16
C LEU A 31 -13.34 0.63 -4.13
N VAL A 32 -13.07 0.89 -5.40
CA VAL A 32 -12.76 -0.11 -6.40
C VAL A 32 -11.38 -0.65 -6.13
N MET A 33 -11.28 -1.95 -5.89
CA MET A 33 -10.03 -2.65 -5.57
C MET A 33 -9.48 -3.45 -6.75
N GLN A 34 -10.34 -3.74 -7.74
CA GLN A 34 -9.98 -4.46 -8.96
C GLN A 34 -10.66 -3.81 -10.16
N ILE A 35 -9.92 -3.72 -11.26
CA ILE A 35 -10.44 -3.31 -12.57
C ILE A 35 -10.54 -4.55 -13.45
N THR A 36 -11.68 -4.73 -14.13
CA THR A 36 -11.88 -5.85 -15.05
C THR A 36 -11.12 -5.66 -16.35
N ALA A 37 -11.01 -6.71 -17.17
CA ALA A 37 -10.43 -6.61 -18.51
C ALA A 37 -11.18 -5.61 -19.43
N SER A 38 -12.45 -5.33 -19.14
CA SER A 38 -13.25 -4.31 -19.85
C SER A 38 -13.05 -2.89 -19.31
N GLY A 39 -12.21 -2.70 -18.28
CA GLY A 39 -12.00 -1.39 -17.64
C GLY A 39 -13.09 -1.00 -16.63
N ALA A 40 -14.07 -1.87 -16.37
CA ALA A 40 -15.12 -1.62 -15.39
C ALA A 40 -14.63 -1.90 -13.96
N ALA A 41 -15.34 -1.35 -12.96
CA ALA A 41 -15.13 -1.71 -11.57
C ALA A 41 -15.47 -3.20 -11.37
N GLY A 42 -14.49 -3.99 -10.94
CA GLY A 42 -14.66 -5.42 -10.72
C GLY A 42 -15.15 -5.72 -9.31
N THR A 43 -14.32 -5.44 -8.31
CA THR A 43 -14.65 -5.63 -6.90
C THR A 43 -14.51 -4.33 -6.13
N THR A 44 -15.32 -4.20 -5.08
CA THR A 44 -15.30 -3.05 -4.20
C THR A 44 -15.04 -3.45 -2.75
N MET A 45 -14.57 -2.49 -1.95
CA MET A 45 -14.27 -2.68 -0.54
C MET A 45 -14.58 -1.39 0.24
N PRO A 46 -15.00 -1.49 1.53
CA PRO A 46 -15.10 -0.32 2.39
C PRO A 46 -13.78 0.47 2.44
N LYS A 47 -13.88 1.81 2.39
CA LYS A 47 -12.73 2.74 2.36
C LYS A 47 -11.65 2.37 3.35
N LEU A 48 -12.02 2.21 4.62
CA LEU A 48 -11.07 1.97 5.69
C LEU A 48 -10.26 0.68 5.45
N LEU A 49 -10.89 -0.38 4.96
CA LEU A 49 -10.19 -1.63 4.65
C LEU A 49 -9.28 -1.46 3.42
N GLY A 50 -9.76 -0.79 2.37
CA GLY A 50 -9.00 -0.62 1.13
C GLY A 50 -7.74 0.22 1.32
N ILE A 51 -7.82 1.35 2.03
CA ILE A 51 -6.65 2.22 2.27
C ILE A 51 -5.63 1.60 3.23
N LEU A 52 -6.04 0.69 4.12
CA LEU A 52 -5.16 0.06 5.11
C LEU A 52 -4.33 -1.10 4.53
N ILE A 53 -4.66 -1.63 3.35
CA ILE A 53 -3.89 -2.71 2.71
C ILE A 53 -2.44 -2.27 2.46
N SER A 54 -2.24 -1.07 1.91
CA SER A 54 -0.90 -0.54 1.62
C SER A 54 0.00 -0.45 2.88
N PRO A 55 -0.39 0.25 3.96
CA PRO A 55 0.44 0.31 5.16
C PRO A 55 0.57 -1.06 5.87
N ALA A 56 -0.45 -1.93 5.81
CA ALA A 56 -0.35 -3.28 6.38
C ALA A 56 0.73 -4.14 5.69
N PHE A 57 0.78 -4.14 4.37
CA PHE A 57 1.81 -4.87 3.61
C PHE A 57 3.21 -4.28 3.84
N SER A 58 3.33 -2.96 3.90
CA SER A 58 4.62 -2.32 4.18
C SER A 58 5.09 -2.58 5.62
N ALA A 59 4.17 -2.60 6.59
CA ALA A 59 4.49 -2.94 7.98
C ALA A 59 4.92 -4.41 8.10
N PHE A 60 4.23 -5.32 7.40
CA PHE A 60 4.61 -6.72 7.31
C PHE A 60 6.02 -6.88 6.71
N ALA A 61 6.33 -6.19 5.62
CA ALA A 61 7.65 -6.22 5.00
C ALA A 61 8.76 -5.79 5.97
N LEU A 62 8.57 -4.68 6.68
CA LEU A 62 9.52 -4.19 7.68
C LEU A 62 9.68 -5.18 8.84
N PHE A 63 8.58 -5.70 9.37
CA PHE A 63 8.61 -6.71 10.44
C PHE A 63 9.35 -7.99 10.00
N TRP A 64 9.04 -8.48 8.80
CA TRP A 64 9.64 -9.68 8.22
C TRP A 64 11.14 -9.51 7.95
N TYR A 65 11.57 -8.33 7.52
CA TYR A 65 12.98 -7.96 7.41
C TYR A 65 13.67 -7.94 8.78
N LYS A 66 13.07 -7.31 9.79
CA LYS A 66 13.61 -7.22 11.15
C LYS A 66 13.78 -8.57 11.85
N LYS A 67 13.04 -9.59 11.42
CA LYS A 67 13.21 -10.98 11.87
C LYS A 67 14.30 -11.74 11.10
N ASP A 68 15.10 -11.05 10.29
CA ASP A 68 16.14 -11.62 9.40
C ASP A 68 15.59 -12.69 8.43
N ARG A 69 14.30 -12.60 8.07
CA ARG A 69 13.63 -13.54 7.16
C ARG A 69 13.36 -12.97 5.77
N GLY A 70 13.22 -11.65 5.65
CA GLY A 70 12.79 -10.99 4.41
C GLY A 70 13.91 -10.53 3.47
N GLY A 71 15.15 -10.39 3.93
CA GLY A 71 16.29 -9.99 3.06
C GLY A 71 15.96 -8.92 2.01
N ARG A 72 16.26 -9.19 0.73
CA ARG A 72 15.87 -8.32 -0.41
C ARG A 72 14.39 -8.41 -0.80
N SER A 73 13.72 -9.54 -0.57
CA SER A 73 12.30 -9.70 -0.91
C SER A 73 11.40 -8.79 -0.08
N ALA A 74 11.79 -8.42 1.14
CA ALA A 74 11.09 -7.41 1.93
C ALA A 74 11.01 -6.04 1.22
N VAL A 75 12.08 -5.63 0.51
CA VAL A 75 12.09 -4.38 -0.27
C VAL A 75 11.13 -4.46 -1.46
N ILE A 76 11.02 -5.64 -2.09
CA ILE A 76 10.07 -5.87 -3.17
C ILE A 76 8.64 -5.79 -2.63
N VAL A 77 8.35 -6.42 -1.49
CA VAL A 77 7.03 -6.37 -0.85
C VAL A 77 6.68 -4.93 -0.44
N SER A 78 7.61 -4.16 0.11
CA SER A 78 7.35 -2.76 0.46
C SER A 78 7.14 -1.88 -0.78
N ALA A 79 7.85 -2.14 -1.88
CA ALA A 79 7.64 -1.44 -3.15
C ALA A 79 6.24 -1.74 -3.74
N VAL A 80 5.81 -3.00 -3.69
CA VAL A 80 4.44 -3.39 -4.08
C VAL A 80 3.41 -2.72 -3.17
N ALA A 81 3.67 -2.63 -1.87
CA ALA A 81 2.78 -1.95 -0.92
C ALA A 81 2.59 -0.46 -1.26
N VAL A 82 3.68 0.24 -1.62
CA VAL A 82 3.63 1.63 -2.08
C VAL A 82 2.84 1.73 -3.39
N LEU A 83 3.09 0.83 -4.35
CA LEU A 83 2.36 0.79 -5.60
C LEU A 83 0.86 0.62 -5.39
N ILE A 84 0.45 -0.30 -4.51
CA ILE A 84 -0.96 -0.49 -4.14
C ILE A 84 -1.57 0.83 -3.65
N GLY A 85 -0.91 1.54 -2.73
CA GLY A 85 -1.41 2.82 -2.20
C GLY A 85 -1.57 3.89 -3.28
N ILE A 86 -0.61 4.00 -4.20
CA ILE A 86 -0.66 4.92 -5.34
C ILE A 86 -1.82 4.56 -6.27
N LEU A 87 -1.99 3.28 -6.62
CA LEU A 87 -3.06 2.84 -7.52
C LEU A 87 -4.44 3.00 -6.87
N THR A 88 -4.58 2.71 -5.57
CA THR A 88 -5.82 2.94 -4.83
C THR A 88 -6.25 4.40 -4.93
N LEU A 89 -5.32 5.35 -4.72
CA LEU A 89 -5.60 6.77 -4.91
C LEU A 89 -5.93 7.09 -6.38
N ALA A 90 -5.07 6.72 -7.32
CA ALA A 90 -5.21 7.08 -8.73
C ALA A 90 -6.53 6.59 -9.35
N PHE A 91 -7.01 5.41 -8.96
CA PHE A 91 -8.25 4.85 -9.50
C PHE A 91 -9.52 5.22 -8.73
N ASN A 92 -9.42 5.68 -7.49
CA ASN A 92 -10.60 6.06 -6.72
C ASN A 92 -10.76 7.57 -6.54
N LEU A 93 -9.74 8.36 -6.88
CA LEU A 93 -9.82 9.82 -6.81
C LEU A 93 -10.77 10.35 -7.90
N GLY A 94 -11.78 11.13 -7.50
CA GLY A 94 -12.75 11.74 -8.42
C GLY A 94 -13.87 10.81 -8.90
N ARG A 95 -14.02 9.63 -8.26
CA ARG A 95 -15.21 8.77 -8.37
C ARG A 95 -16.11 8.98 -7.16
#